data_AF-A0A6J7Q787-F1
#
_entry.id   AF-A0A6J7Q787-F1
#
_cell.length_a   1.000
_cell.length_b   1.000
_cell.length_c   1.000
_cell.angle_alpha   90.00
_cell.angle_beta   90.00
_cell.angle_gamma   90.00
#
_symmetry.space_group_name_H-M   'P 1'
#
loop_
_entity.id
_entity.type
_entity.pdbx_description
1 polymer ?
#
loop_
_entity_poly.entity_id
_entity_poly.type
_entity_poly.pdbx_seq_one_letter_code
_entity_poly.pdbx_strand_id
1 'polypeptide(L)' 'MERRHQALQGTAGLNDDVFDALVLLAGGTVSPDAVALGWQRVQQLQREMAEHRQARLGRLGFSSGEAEALSSLHTRNFM' A
#
# COMPACT_ATOMS: atom_id res chain seq x y z
N MET A 1 17.41 1.09 -18.46
CA MET A 1 16.91 0.76 -17.11
C MET A 1 15.50 0.14 -17.13
N GLU A 2 14.73 0.25 -18.22
CA GLU A 2 13.40 -0.36 -18.43
C GLU A 2 13.22 -1.85 -18.07
N ARG A 3 14.15 -2.73 -18.45
CA ARG A 3 13.93 -4.19 -18.41
C ARG A 3 13.84 -4.80 -17.01
N ARG A 4 14.47 -4.19 -16.00
CA ARG A 4 14.34 -4.65 -14.60
C ARG A 4 12.97 -4.29 -14.00
N HIS A 5 12.34 -3.23 -14.50
CA HIS A 5 11.06 -2.74 -13.99
C HIS A 5 9.90 -3.66 -14.39
N GLN A 6 9.90 -4.22 -15.62
CA GLN A 6 8.88 -5.16 -16.09
C GLN A 6 8.89 -6.50 -15.35
N ALA A 7 10.07 -7.03 -14.99
CA ALA A 7 10.16 -8.31 -14.29
C ALA A 7 9.61 -8.23 -12.84
N LEU A 8 9.65 -7.05 -12.23
CA LEU A 8 9.12 -6.82 -10.89
C LEU A 8 7.61 -6.55 -10.89
N GLN A 9 6.99 -6.24 -12.04
CA GLN A 9 5.54 -6.00 -12.13
C GLN A 9 4.70 -7.24 -11.81
N GLY A 10 5.23 -8.45 -12.00
CA GLY A 10 4.55 -9.70 -11.63
C GLY A 10 4.60 -10.01 -10.12
N THR A 11 5.54 -9.39 -9.40
CA THR A 11 5.65 -9.42 -7.93
C THR A 11 5.17 -8.12 -7.28
N ALA A 12 4.70 -7.18 -8.10
CA ALA A 12 4.27 -5.84 -7.71
C ALA A 12 2.80 -5.88 -7.30
N GLY A 13 2.60 -6.34 -6.07
CA GLY A 13 1.34 -6.41 -5.36
C GLY A 13 1.68 -6.99 -4.00
N LEU A 14 1.03 -6.53 -2.94
CA LEU A 14 0.98 -7.36 -1.75
C LEU A 14 0.52 -8.76 -2.21
N ASN A 15 1.34 -9.79 -2.02
CA ASN A 15 0.88 -11.15 -2.24
C ASN A 15 -0.43 -11.27 -1.44
N ASP A 16 -1.51 -11.76 -2.05
CA ASP A 16 -2.82 -11.86 -1.40
C ASP A 16 -2.69 -12.54 -0.01
N ASP A 17 -1.76 -13.49 0.12
CA ASP A 17 -1.40 -14.14 1.38
C ASP A 17 -0.86 -13.17 2.46
N VAL A 18 -0.07 -12.17 2.06
CA VAL A 18 0.47 -11.12 2.94
C VAL A 18 -0.62 -10.12 3.32
N PHE A 19 -1.54 -9.82 2.40
CA PHE A 19 -2.72 -9.00 2.73
C PHE A 19 -3.56 -9.69 3.80
N ASP A 20 -3.90 -10.95 3.58
CA ASP A 20 -4.70 -11.75 4.52
C ASP A 20 -3.98 -11.89 5.87
N ALA A 21 -2.68 -12.13 5.87
CA ALA A 21 -1.88 -12.16 7.10
C ALA A 21 -1.94 -10.83 7.86
N LEU A 22 -1.82 -9.68 7.17
CA LEU A 22 -1.93 -8.37 7.81
C LEU A 22 -3.33 -8.10 8.37
N VAL A 23 -4.39 -8.53 7.66
CA VAL A 23 -5.77 -8.43 8.15
C VAL A 23 -5.94 -9.22 9.45
N LEU A 24 -5.45 -10.46 9.48
CA LEU A 24 -5.53 -11.30 10.68
C LEU A 24 -4.72 -10.72 11.85
N LEU A 25 -3.49 -10.25 11.60
CA LEU A 25 -2.65 -9.63 12.61
C LEU A 25 -3.27 -8.33 13.16
N ALA A 26 -3.83 -7.50 12.27
CA ALA A 26 -4.49 -6.27 12.65
C ALA A 26 -5.82 -6.51 13.38
N GLY A 27 -6.51 -7.61 13.11
CA GLY A 27 -7.73 -8.03 13.81
C GLY A 27 -7.46 -8.64 15.20
N GLY A 28 -6.29 -9.26 15.39
CA GLY A 28 -5.84 -9.85 16.65
C GLY A 28 -6.48 -11.21 16.98
N THR A 29 -7.56 -11.60 16.29
CA THR A 29 -8.20 -12.92 16.36
C THR A 29 -8.80 -13.30 15.00
N VAL A 30 -9.27 -14.55 14.86
CA VAL A 30 -9.85 -15.07 13.60
C VAL A 30 -11.39 -15.03 13.57
N SER A 31 -12.03 -14.33 14.51
CA SER A 31 -13.49 -14.17 14.46
C SER A 31 -13.91 -13.27 13.29
N PRO A 32 -15.13 -13.44 12.73
CA PRO A 32 -15.60 -12.60 11.63
C PRO A 32 -15.51 -11.09 11.90
N ASP A 33 -15.85 -10.66 13.11
CA ASP A 33 -15.77 -9.26 13.52
C ASP A 33 -14.32 -8.75 13.58
N ALA A 34 -13.40 -9.59 14.06
CA ALA A 34 -11.98 -9.24 14.12
C ALA A 34 -11.36 -9.14 12.72
N VAL A 35 -11.76 -10.02 11.79
CA VAL A 35 -11.35 -9.94 10.39
C VAL A 35 -11.85 -8.65 9.74
N ALA A 36 -13.12 -8.28 9.95
CA ALA A 36 -13.67 -7.01 9.46
C ALA A 36 -12.91 -5.79 10.02
N LEU A 37 -12.61 -5.80 11.32
CA LEU A 37 -11.81 -4.76 11.98
C LEU A 37 -10.38 -4.70 11.42
N GLY A 38 -9.74 -5.85 11.24
CA GLY A 38 -8.41 -5.97 10.65
C GLY A 38 -8.37 -5.39 9.24
N TRP A 39 -9.36 -5.72 8.42
CA TRP A 39 -9.52 -5.16 7.08
C TRP A 39 -9.65 -3.64 7.11
N GLN A 40 -10.51 -3.08 7.96
CA GLN A 40 -10.64 -1.63 8.10
C GLN A 40 -9.33 -0.94 8.50
N ARG A 41 -8.58 -1.54 9.42
CA ARG A 41 -7.27 -1.05 9.87
C ARG A 41 -6.24 -1.08 8.74
N VAL A 42 -6.18 -2.16 7.97
CA VAL A 42 -5.30 -2.27 6.81
C VAL A 42 -5.66 -1.23 5.74
N GLN A 43 -6.96 -1.05 5.43
CA GLN A 43 -7.39 0.00 4.50
C GLN A 43 -7.03 1.42 4.98
N GLN A 44 -7.09 1.68 6.29
CA GLN A 44 -6.68 2.97 6.86
C GLN A 44 -5.17 3.18 6.77
N LEU A 45 -4.38 2.17 7.15
CA LEU A 45 -2.94 2.17 6.96
C LEU A 45 -2.59 2.46 5.50
N GLN A 46 -3.36 1.91 4.57
CA GLN A 46 -3.13 2.15 3.16
C GLN A 46 -3.32 3.61 2.76
N ARG A 47 -4.38 4.27 3.22
CA ARG A 47 -4.58 5.69 2.96
C ARG A 47 -3.45 6.54 3.54
N GLU A 48 -3.07 6.28 4.80
CA GLU A 48 -2.01 7.02 5.49
C GLU A 48 -0.65 6.87 4.80
N MET A 49 -0.31 5.68 4.34
CA MET A 49 0.94 5.45 3.61
C MET A 49 0.97 6.21 2.28
N ALA A 50 -0.16 6.29 1.57
CA ALA A 50 -0.27 7.05 0.33
C ALA A 50 -0.12 8.56 0.58
N GLU A 51 -0.80 9.09 1.60
CA GLU A 51 -0.71 10.50 2.02
C GLU A 51 0.71 10.86 2.46
N HIS A 52 1.32 10.06 3.33
CA HIS A 52 2.70 10.27 3.77
C HIS A 52 3.70 10.21 2.62
N ARG A 53 3.47 9.34 1.63
CA ARG A 53 4.30 9.27 0.43
C ARG A 53 4.18 10.56 -0.39
N GLN A 54 2.97 11.05 -0.64
CA GLN A 54 2.75 12.33 -1.34
C GLN A 54 3.42 13.49 -0.60
N ALA A 55 3.29 13.55 0.73
CA ALA A 55 3.93 14.59 1.54
C ALA A 55 5.47 14.54 1.43
N ARG A 56 6.07 13.35 1.43
CA ARG A 56 7.53 13.20 1.22
C ARG A 56 7.96 13.61 -0.19
N LEU A 57 7.17 13.29 -1.21
CA LEU A 57 7.44 13.72 -2.59
C LEU A 57 7.36 15.25 -2.72
N GLY A 58 6.36 15.89 -2.10
CA GLY A 58 6.30 17.36 -2.06
C GLY A 58 7.56 17.99 -1.44
N ARG A 59 8.09 17.39 -0.36
CA ARG A 59 9.36 17.85 0.26
C ARG A 59 10.59 17.67 -0.64
N LEU A 60 10.52 16.79 -1.62
CA LEU A 60 11.57 16.59 -2.64
C LEU A 60 11.39 17.51 -3.86
N GLY A 61 10.37 18.37 -3.88
CA GLY A 61 10.13 19.35 -4.93
C GLY A 61 9.16 18.90 -6.03
N PHE A 62 8.52 17.74 -5.90
CA PHE A 62 7.47 17.32 -6.83
C PHE A 62 6.20 18.17 -6.63
N SER A 63 5.52 18.50 -7.73
CA SER A 63 4.19 19.10 -7.67
C SER A 63 3.17 18.13 -7.06
N SER A 64 2.04 18.64 -6.60
CA SER A 64 0.95 17.81 -6.06
C SER A 64 0.47 16.75 -7.05
N GLY A 65 0.31 17.11 -8.32
CA GLY A 65 -0.11 16.17 -9.38
C GLY A 65 0.92 15.08 -9.66
N GLU A 66 2.22 15.42 -9.69
CA GLU A 66 3.28 14.43 -9.85
C GLU A 66 3.38 13.51 -8.64
N ALA A 67 3.24 14.05 -7.43
CA ALA A 67 3.26 13.29 -6.19
C ALA A 67 2.09 12.29 -6.11
N GLU A 68 0.89 12.69 -6.54
CA GLU A 68 -0.29 11.82 -6.62
C GLU A 68 -0.10 10.70 -7.65
N ALA A 69 0.36 11.04 -8.86
CA ALA A 69 0.60 10.06 -9.93
C ALA A 69 1.65 9.03 -9.51
N LEU A 70 2.78 9.48 -8.95
CA LEU A 70 3.84 8.60 -8.45
C LEU A 70 3.38 7.76 -7.25
N SER A 71 2.60 8.35 -6.32
CA SER A 71 2.10 7.62 -5.16
C SER A 71 1.15 6.48 -5.56
N SER A 72 0.28 6.72 -6.54
CA SER A 72 -0.68 5.74 -7.07
C SER A 72 0.00 4.54 -7.76
N LEU A 73 1.15 4.76 -8.41
CA LEU A 73 1.95 3.68 -9.01
C LEU A 73 2.60 2.77 -7.95
N HIS A 74 2.90 3.33 -6.78
CA HIS A 74 3.61 2.66 -5.69
C HIS A 74 2.69 2.13 -4.59
N THR A 75 1.41 2.48 -4.58
CA THR A 75 0.39 1.77 -3.80
C THR A 75 0.51 0.31 -4.20
N ARG A 76 0.34 -0.07 -5.47
CA ARG A 76 0.45 -1.46 -5.95
C ARG A 76 1.78 -2.22 -5.67
N ASN A 77 2.86 -1.60 -5.19
CA ASN A 77 4.16 -2.27 -4.96
C ASN A 77 4.56 -2.41 -3.48
N PHE A 78 3.96 -1.60 -2.61
CA PHE A 78 4.17 -1.69 -1.15
C PHE A 78 2.83 -1.69 -0.40
N MET A 79 1.73 -1.75 -1.16
CA MET A 79 0.28 -1.86 -0.91
C MET A 79 -0.40 -2.31 -2.23
#